data_AF-A0A975QM47-F1
#
_entry.id   AF-A0A975QM47-F1
#
_cell.length_a   1.000
_cell.length_b   1.000
_cell.length_c   1.000
_cell.angle_alpha   90.00
_cell.angle_beta   90.00
_cell.angle_gamma   90.00
#
_symmetry.space_group_name_H-M   'P 1'
#
loop_
_entity.id
_entity.type
_entity.pdbx_description
1 polymer ?
#
loop_
_entity_poly.entity_id
_entity_poly.type
_entity_poly.pdbx_seq_one_letter_code
_entity_poly.pdbx_strand_id
1 'polypeptide(L)'
;MTMTPVRIEAVDGLAAPVGAFSHAVVAHGFVYTSGQLPVDATGSAPDTFAEQLTRTLGNLRTVLEAAGSSLDHVVKVNGYLTDPDHLDTYNRVYREVFGHTLPARTTVCVSLWGVALEIDCVAVLAHRGRGAP
;
A
#
# COMPACT_ATOMS: atom_id res chain seq x y z
N MET A 1 -27.69 -4.54 -9.44
CA MET A 1 -27.20 -3.59 -8.43
C MET A 1 -26.02 -2.84 -9.03
N THR A 2 -26.17 -1.55 -9.29
CA THR A 2 -25.07 -0.71 -9.75
C THR A 2 -24.08 -0.57 -8.59
N MET A 3 -22.90 -1.19 -8.69
CA MET A 3 -21.86 -1.14 -7.66
C MET A 3 -21.07 0.16 -7.82
N THR A 4 -21.63 1.26 -7.31
CA THR A 4 -20.96 2.55 -7.28
C THR A 4 -19.61 2.42 -6.57
N PRO A 5 -18.51 2.97 -7.13
CA PRO A 5 -17.22 2.97 -6.45
C PRO A 5 -17.28 3.67 -5.09
N VAL A 6 -16.68 3.07 -4.07
CA VAL A 6 -16.53 3.66 -2.73
C VAL A 6 -15.14 4.27 -2.64
N ARG A 7 -15.05 5.53 -2.21
CA ARG A 7 -13.77 6.23 -2.04
C ARG A 7 -13.42 6.27 -0.56
N ILE A 8 -12.22 5.83 -0.24
CA ILE A 8 -11.60 6.03 1.06
C ILE A 8 -10.77 7.31 0.94
N GLU A 9 -11.43 8.44 1.13
CA GLU A 9 -10.85 9.77 0.85
C GLU A 9 -9.66 10.07 1.76
N ALA A 10 -9.78 9.76 3.05
CA ALA A 10 -8.70 9.85 4.02
C ALA A 10 -8.86 8.75 5.08
N VAL A 11 -7.74 8.31 5.65
CA VAL A 11 -7.70 7.33 6.74
C VAL A 11 -7.03 7.96 7.96
N ASP A 12 -7.69 7.86 9.11
CA ASP A 12 -7.18 8.39 10.37
C ASP A 12 -5.81 7.78 10.71
N GLY A 13 -4.89 8.63 11.20
CA GLY A 13 -3.53 8.22 11.55
C GLY A 13 -2.54 8.21 10.38
N LEU A 14 -3.00 8.42 9.15
CA LEU A 14 -2.14 8.62 7.98
C LEU A 14 -2.03 10.10 7.61
N ALA A 15 -1.00 10.46 6.84
CA ALA A 15 -0.94 11.77 6.21
C ALA A 15 -2.15 11.93 5.28
N ALA A 16 -2.88 13.03 5.43
CA ALA A 16 -3.98 13.35 4.54
C ALA A 16 -3.48 13.48 3.09
N PRO A 17 -4.23 13.01 2.08
CA PRO A 17 -3.90 13.28 0.69
C PRO A 17 -3.73 14.78 0.44
N VAL A 18 -2.58 15.17 -0.08
CA VAL A 18 -2.25 16.57 -0.38
C VAL A 18 -2.66 17.00 -1.79
N GLY A 19 -3.21 16.08 -2.59
CA GLY A 19 -3.61 16.32 -3.97
C GLY A 19 -5.01 15.80 -4.29
N ALA A 20 -5.36 15.81 -5.59
CA ALA A 20 -6.69 15.40 -6.07
C ALA A 20 -6.86 13.87 -6.16
N PHE A 21 -6.66 13.17 -5.05
CA PHE A 21 -6.77 11.72 -4.97
C PHE A 21 -7.25 11.24 -3.59
N SER A 22 -7.79 10.03 -3.55
CA SER A 22 -8.19 9.32 -2.33
C SER A 22 -7.07 8.36 -1.89
N HIS A 23 -7.00 7.96 -0.61
CA HIS A 23 -6.07 6.90 -0.19
C HIS A 23 -6.35 5.57 -0.90
N ALA A 24 -7.62 5.24 -1.10
CA ALA A 24 -8.02 4.08 -1.90
C ALA A 24 -9.40 4.25 -2.54
N VAL A 25 -9.67 3.44 -3.57
CA VAL A 25 -10.99 3.28 -4.18
C VAL A 25 -11.35 1.80 -4.24
N VAL A 26 -12.55 1.47 -3.79
CA VAL A 26 -13.13 0.14 -3.91
C VAL A 26 -14.09 0.11 -5.08
N ALA A 27 -13.85 -0.78 -6.04
CA ALA A 27 -14.70 -0.96 -7.22
C ALA A 27 -14.79 -2.43 -7.60
N HIS A 28 -16.02 -2.95 -7.71
CA HIS A 28 -16.31 -4.35 -8.08
C HIS A 28 -15.52 -5.40 -7.26
N GLY A 29 -15.34 -5.15 -5.96
CA GLY A 29 -14.63 -6.07 -5.07
C GLY A 29 -13.10 -5.95 -5.11
N PHE A 30 -12.55 -5.08 -5.95
CA PHE A 30 -11.13 -4.72 -5.92
C PHE A 30 -10.92 -3.45 -5.11
N VAL A 31 -9.77 -3.39 -4.43
CA VAL A 31 -9.25 -2.21 -3.75
C VAL A 31 -8.04 -1.72 -4.53
N TYR A 32 -8.07 -0.48 -4.99
CA TYR A 32 -6.96 0.20 -5.62
C TYR A 32 -6.44 1.24 -4.63
N THR A 33 -5.20 1.09 -4.17
CA THR A 33 -4.58 2.10 -3.30
C THR A 33 -3.87 3.15 -4.15
N SER A 34 -3.88 4.40 -3.69
CA SER A 34 -2.86 5.35 -4.11
C SER A 34 -1.50 4.92 -3.57
N GLY A 35 -0.42 5.49 -4.11
CA GLY A 35 0.92 5.22 -3.62
C GLY A 35 1.10 5.68 -2.17
N GLN A 36 1.66 4.79 -1.37
CA GLN A 36 1.97 5.03 0.02
C GLN A 36 3.43 5.45 0.15
N LEU A 37 3.63 6.57 0.85
CA LEU A 37 4.93 7.14 1.15
C LEU A 37 5.35 6.75 2.58
N PRO A 38 6.66 6.82 2.92
CA PRO A 38 7.17 6.50 4.25
C PRO A 38 6.96 7.64 5.25
N VAL A 39 5.79 8.29 5.25
CA VAL A 39 5.51 9.44 6.13
C VAL A 39 4.50 9.08 7.21
N ASP A 40 4.59 9.71 8.39
CA ASP A 40 3.51 9.69 9.39
C ASP A 40 2.45 10.76 9.10
N ALA A 41 1.44 10.87 9.96
CA ALA A 41 0.38 11.88 9.88
C ALA A 41 0.88 13.33 9.82
N THR A 42 2.11 13.62 10.26
CA THR A 42 2.71 14.96 10.19
C THR A 42 3.46 15.21 8.88
N GLY A 43 3.63 14.18 8.05
CA GLY A 43 4.43 14.22 6.83
C GLY A 43 5.91 13.89 7.03
N SER A 44 6.32 13.46 8.23
CA SER A 44 7.72 13.15 8.54
C SER A 44 8.09 11.71 8.17
N ALA A 45 9.27 11.53 7.57
CA ALA A 45 9.81 10.23 7.18
C ALA A 45 11.03 9.82 8.03
N PRO A 46 11.23 8.51 8.30
CA PRO A 46 12.46 8.01 8.90
C PRO A 46 13.70 8.25 8.03
N ASP A 47 14.88 8.21 8.66
CA ASP A 47 16.15 8.47 7.97
C ASP A 47 16.61 7.29 7.12
N THR A 48 16.43 6.05 7.59
CA THR A 48 16.97 4.87 6.91
C THR A 48 15.96 4.25 5.94
N PHE A 49 16.46 3.67 4.83
CA PHE A 49 15.59 2.99 3.85
C PHE A 49 14.76 1.86 4.47
N ALA A 50 15.34 1.08 5.40
CA ALA A 50 14.63 -0.04 6.04
C ALA A 50 13.46 0.45 6.91
N GLU A 51 13.64 1.54 7.65
CA GLU A 51 12.58 2.15 8.45
C GLU A 51 11.52 2.81 7.55
N GLN A 52 11.95 3.49 6.48
CA GLN A 52 11.04 4.02 5.47
C GLN A 52 10.18 2.90 4.87
N LEU A 53 10.79 1.80 4.43
CA LEU A 53 10.06 0.67 3.86
C LEU A 53 9.06 0.06 4.84
N THR A 54 9.46 -0.12 6.10
CA THR A 54 8.59 -0.62 7.16
C THR A 54 7.38 0.30 7.35
N ARG A 55 7.60 1.62 7.38
CA ARG A 55 6.53 2.62 7.48
C ARG A 55 5.62 2.61 6.25
N THR A 56 6.18 2.55 5.03
CA THR A 56 5.39 2.48 3.79
C THR A 56 4.47 1.26 3.78
N LEU A 57 4.97 0.07 4.16
CA LEU A 57 4.16 -1.15 4.22
C LEU A 57 3.13 -1.10 5.37
N GLY A 58 3.45 -0.42 6.48
CA GLY A 58 2.51 -0.13 7.55
C GLY A 58 1.35 0.77 7.07
N ASN A 59 1.66 1.86 6.39
CA ASN A 59 0.67 2.76 5.80
C ASN A 59 -0.23 2.02 4.80
N LEU A 60 0.36 1.18 3.94
CA LEU A 60 -0.38 0.34 3.00
C LEU A 60 -1.37 -0.59 3.69
N ARG A 61 -0.94 -1.23 4.79
CA ARG A 61 -1.82 -2.07 5.61
C ARG A 61 -3.00 -1.26 6.16
N THR A 62 -2.74 -0.09 6.74
CA THR A 62 -3.79 0.77 7.31
C THR A 62 -4.81 1.21 6.26
N VAL A 63 -4.37 1.56 5.04
CA VAL A 63 -5.27 1.87 3.92
C VAL A 63 -6.11 0.65 3.51
N LEU A 64 -5.50 -0.52 3.39
CA LEU A 64 -6.20 -1.75 3.03
C LEU A 64 -7.26 -2.13 4.07
N GLU A 65 -6.93 -2.04 5.36
CA GLU A 65 -7.86 -2.31 6.47
C GLU A 65 -9.05 -1.34 6.44
N ALA A 66 -8.79 -0.03 6.24
CA ALA A 66 -9.85 0.97 6.09
C ALA A 66 -10.76 0.72 4.88
N ALA A 67 -10.22 0.09 3.82
CA ALA A 67 -10.98 -0.32 2.64
C ALA A 67 -11.71 -1.67 2.79
N GLY A 68 -11.59 -2.36 3.93
CA GLY A 68 -12.20 -3.68 4.15
C GLY A 68 -11.41 -4.84 3.50
N SER A 69 -10.10 -4.70 3.39
CA SER A 69 -9.15 -5.70 2.86
C SER A 69 -8.02 -5.93 3.88
N SER A 70 -6.95 -6.59 3.45
CA SER A 70 -5.72 -6.82 4.23
C SER A 70 -4.56 -7.11 3.28
N LEU A 71 -3.33 -7.18 3.82
CA LEU A 71 -2.14 -7.56 3.04
C LEU A 71 -2.28 -8.97 2.43
N ASP A 72 -3.00 -9.88 3.08
CA ASP A 72 -3.25 -11.26 2.58
C ASP A 72 -4.12 -11.29 1.32
N HIS A 73 -4.83 -10.20 1.04
CA HIS A 73 -5.71 -10.07 -0.12
C HIS A 73 -5.09 -9.23 -1.25
N VAL A 74 -3.84 -8.81 -1.12
CA VAL A 74 -3.12 -8.11 -2.17
C VAL A 74 -2.84 -9.07 -3.32
N VAL A 75 -3.15 -8.65 -4.54
CA VAL A 75 -2.95 -9.44 -5.77
C VAL A 75 -1.82 -8.89 -6.65
N LYS A 76 -1.55 -7.58 -6.55
CA LYS A 76 -0.48 -6.91 -7.29
C LYS A 76 0.15 -5.81 -6.43
N VAL A 77 1.47 -5.73 -6.44
CA VAL A 77 2.23 -4.60 -5.89
C VAL A 77 3.08 -3.94 -6.97
N ASN A 78 3.11 -2.61 -6.96
CA ASN A 78 4.07 -1.81 -7.67
C ASN A 78 4.99 -1.12 -6.65
N GLY A 79 6.30 -1.34 -6.78
CA GLY A 79 7.31 -0.68 -5.95
C GLY A 79 8.15 0.28 -6.77
N TYR A 80 8.29 1.50 -6.30
CA TYR A 80 9.10 2.54 -6.91
C TYR A 80 10.21 2.90 -5.93
N LEU A 81 11.46 2.62 -6.27
CA LEU A 81 12.63 2.90 -5.44
C LEU A 81 13.45 4.04 -6.06
N THR A 82 14.14 4.85 -5.27
CA THR A 82 15.04 5.88 -5.81
C THR A 82 16.45 5.38 -6.14
N ASP A 83 16.85 4.27 -5.52
CA ASP A 83 18.20 3.71 -5.63
C ASP A 83 18.11 2.18 -5.87
N PRO A 84 18.76 1.64 -6.91
CA PRO A 84 18.80 0.19 -7.14
C PRO A 84 19.49 -0.59 -6.00
N ASP A 85 20.40 0.02 -5.24
CA ASP A 85 21.12 -0.65 -4.16
C ASP A 85 20.20 -1.00 -2.97
N HIS A 86 19.01 -0.40 -2.92
CA HIS A 86 17.98 -0.73 -1.93
C HIS A 86 17.25 -2.06 -2.20
N LEU A 87 17.42 -2.67 -3.38
CA LEU A 87 16.61 -3.81 -3.82
C LEU A 87 16.72 -5.04 -2.91
N ASP A 88 17.91 -5.33 -2.37
CA ASP A 88 18.11 -6.48 -1.48
C ASP A 88 17.39 -6.29 -0.15
N THR A 89 17.51 -5.10 0.44
CA THR A 89 16.77 -4.75 1.66
C THR A 89 15.26 -4.77 1.40
N TYR A 90 14.83 -4.25 0.25
CA TYR A 90 13.43 -4.29 -0.17
C TYR A 90 12.92 -5.72 -0.22
N ASN A 91 13.62 -6.63 -0.89
CA ASN A 91 13.22 -8.03 -1.02
C ASN A 91 13.12 -8.76 0.31
N ARG A 92 14.03 -8.48 1.26
CA ARG A 92 14.02 -9.10 2.59
C ARG A 92 12.78 -8.68 3.38
N VAL A 93 12.58 -7.39 3.61
CA VAL A 93 11.45 -6.87 4.39
C VAL A 93 10.12 -7.20 3.70
N TYR A 94 10.06 -7.13 2.37
CA TYR A 94 8.88 -7.48 1.61
C TYR A 94 8.43 -8.94 1.85
N ARG A 95 9.38 -9.88 1.88
CA ARG A 95 9.09 -11.29 2.19
C ARG A 95 8.66 -11.50 3.64
N GLU A 96 9.24 -10.76 4.58
CA GLU A 96 8.83 -10.80 5.99
C GLU A 96 7.37 -10.34 6.16
N VAL A 97 6.93 -9.34 5.37
CA VAL A 97 5.58 -8.77 5.44
C VAL A 97 4.53 -9.62 4.73
N PHE A 98 4.80 -10.11 3.52
CA PHE A 98 3.83 -10.91 2.72
C PHE A 98 3.91 -12.42 2.97
N GLY A 99 4.95 -12.89 3.67
CA GLY A 99 5.13 -14.30 3.98
C GLY A 99 5.31 -15.18 2.74
N HIS A 100 4.65 -16.35 2.74
CA HIS A 100 4.85 -17.38 1.71
C HIS A 100 4.06 -17.13 0.42
N THR A 101 2.94 -16.42 0.49
CA THR A 101 2.07 -16.15 -0.68
C THR A 101 2.35 -14.74 -1.18
N LEU A 102 3.32 -14.62 -2.09
CA LEU A 102 3.71 -13.34 -2.65
C LEU A 102 2.74 -12.91 -3.77
N PRO A 103 2.29 -11.64 -3.80
CA PRO A 103 1.47 -11.14 -4.89
C PRO A 103 2.30 -10.99 -6.17
N ALA A 104 1.64 -10.77 -7.31
CA ALA A 104 2.34 -10.31 -8.49
C ALA A 104 3.08 -9.00 -8.17
N ARG A 105 4.25 -8.77 -8.77
CA ARG A 105 5.07 -7.60 -8.43
C ARG A 105 5.77 -7.00 -9.64
N THR A 106 5.85 -5.67 -9.66
CA THR A 106 6.73 -4.90 -10.54
C THR A 106 7.52 -3.94 -9.67
N THR A 107 8.82 -3.86 -9.87
CA THR A 107 9.69 -2.92 -9.15
C THR A 107 10.59 -2.20 -10.14
N VAL A 108 10.66 -0.88 -10.03
CA VAL A 108 11.48 -0.02 -10.90
C VAL A 108 12.20 1.03 -10.07
N CYS A 109 13.27 1.59 -10.63
CA CYS A 109 13.94 2.76 -10.06
C CYS A 109 13.47 4.03 -10.77
N VAL A 110 13.09 5.05 -10.00
CA VAL A 110 12.55 6.32 -10.47
C VAL A 110 13.00 7.47 -9.57
N SER A 111 12.87 8.71 -10.02
CA SER A 111 13.01 9.87 -9.13
C SER A 111 11.72 10.11 -8.35
N LEU A 112 11.81 10.34 -7.04
CA LEU A 112 10.70 10.70 -6.15
C LEU A 112 11.02 12.01 -5.40
N TRP A 113 10.00 12.66 -4.83
CA TRP A 113 10.17 13.90 -4.06
C TRP A 113 10.41 13.62 -2.58
N GLY A 114 11.67 13.70 -2.14
CA GLY A 114 12.02 13.77 -0.72
C GLY A 114 11.91 12.46 0.07
N VAL A 115 11.66 11.32 -0.59
CA VAL A 115 11.59 9.99 0.02
C VAL A 115 12.28 8.94 -0.84
N ALA A 116 12.67 7.80 -0.25
CA ALA A 116 13.43 6.77 -0.95
C ALA A 116 12.55 5.72 -1.67
N LEU A 117 11.26 5.66 -1.34
CA LEU A 117 10.33 4.75 -1.99
C LEU A 117 8.87 5.18 -1.94
N GLU A 118 8.09 4.60 -2.85
CA GLU A 118 6.63 4.63 -2.87
C GLU A 118 6.11 3.24 -3.25
N ILE A 119 4.98 2.82 -2.66
CA ILE A 119 4.34 1.53 -2.98
C ILE A 119 2.85 1.72 -3.19
N ASP A 120 2.32 1.25 -4.32
CA ASP A 120 0.89 1.05 -4.53
C ASP A 120 0.56 -0.44 -4.66
N CYS A 121 -0.72 -0.77 -4.47
CA CYS A 121 -1.19 -2.13 -4.69
C CYS A 121 -2.63 -2.19 -5.21
N VAL A 122 -2.93 -3.36 -5.78
CA VAL A 122 -4.30 -3.82 -5.99
C VAL A 122 -4.54 -5.00 -5.07
N ALA A 123 -5.65 -4.97 -4.35
CA ALA A 123 -6.14 -6.05 -3.51
C ALA A 123 -7.58 -6.41 -3.84
N VAL A 124 -8.08 -7.49 -3.24
CA VAL A 124 -9.52 -7.81 -3.21
C VAL A 124 -10.09 -7.54 -1.84
N LEU A 125 -11.39 -7.24 -1.75
CA LEU A 125 -12.05 -7.16 -0.45
C LEU A 125 -11.94 -8.50 0.27
N ALA A 126 -11.74 -8.45 1.58
CA ALA A 126 -11.91 -9.64 2.41
C ALA A 126 -13.34 -10.13 2.20
N HIS A 127 -13.53 -11.38 1.74
CA HIS A 127 -14.87 -11.92 1.58
C HIS A 127 -15.60 -11.79 2.92
N ARG A 128 -16.72 -11.04 2.96
CA ARG A 128 -17.74 -11.35 3.96
C ARG A 128 -18.10 -12.80 3.71
N GLY A 129 -17.76 -13.69 4.63
CA GLY A 129 -18.08 -15.11 4.49
C GLY A 129 -19.49 -15.22 3.96
N ARG A 130 -19.66 -15.85 2.78
CA ARG A 130 -20.97 -16.45 2.47
C ARG A 130 -21.24 -17.33 3.68
N GLY A 131 -22.39 -17.10 4.33
CA GLY A 131 -22.77 -17.84 5.53
C GLY A 131 -22.32 -19.29 5.42
N ALA A 132 -21.62 -19.76 6.45
CA ALA A 132 -21.37 -21.17 6.62
C ALA A 132 -22.69 -21.94 6.39
N PRO A 133 -22.64 -23.12 5.76
CA PRO A 133 -23.84 -23.91 5.49
C PRO A 133 -24.68 -24.16 6.75
#